data_AF-A0A6J7GQD5-F1
#
_entry.id   AF-A0A6J7GQD5-F1
#
_cell.length_a   1.000
_cell.length_b   1.000
_cell.length_c   1.000
_cell.angle_alpha   90.00
_cell.angle_beta   90.00
_cell.angle_gamma   90.00
#
_symmetry.space_group_name_H-M   'P 1'
#
loop_
_entity.id
_entity.type
_entity.pdbx_description
1 polymer ?
#
loop_
_entity_poly.entity_id
_entity_poly.type
_entity_poly.pdbx_seq_one_letter_code
_entity_poly.pdbx_strand_id
1 'polypeptide(L)'
;MKHYTYLAAMVFTLIGSIWLEVFLKVSVLKRIRRVLLSILPVGIAFVLWDRFAITQGHWRFDNAQVLPLERIWGLPLEEYLFFIFVPLAAILTIEAVRKVNGHWKVGDER
;
A
#
# COMPACT_ATOMS: atom_id res chain seq x y z
N MET A 1 -11.62 16.91 12.01
CA MET A 1 -11.86 15.63 11.29
C MET A 1 -11.24 15.58 9.89
N LYS A 2 -11.01 16.70 9.17
CA LYS A 2 -10.57 16.66 7.77
C LYS A 2 -9.15 16.09 7.57
N HIS A 3 -8.19 16.43 8.45
CA HIS A 3 -6.76 16.06 8.32
C HIS A 3 -6.40 14.57 8.44
N TYR A 4 -7.37 13.70 8.69
CA TYR A 4 -7.14 12.26 8.85
C TYR A 4 -7.76 11.44 7.73
N THR A 5 -8.35 12.07 6.72
CA THR A 5 -9.12 11.37 5.70
C THR A 5 -8.24 10.40 4.92
N TYR A 6 -7.04 10.84 4.51
CA TYR A 6 -6.12 9.98 3.77
C TYR A 6 -5.66 8.80 4.63
N LEU A 7 -5.16 9.09 5.84
CA LEU A 7 -4.75 8.05 6.78
C LEU A 7 -5.89 7.06 7.11
N ALA A 8 -7.11 7.57 7.31
CA ALA A 8 -8.28 6.74 7.62
C ALA A 8 -8.61 5.79 6.46
N ALA A 9 -8.54 6.25 5.21
CA ALA A 9 -8.75 5.39 4.04
C ALA A 9 -7.71 4.26 3.98
N MET A 10 -6.46 4.56 4.34
CA MET A 10 -5.39 3.57 4.37
C MET A 10 -5.55 2.55 5.49
N VAL A 11 -5.88 3.03 6.70
CA VAL A 11 -6.16 2.16 7.85
C VAL A 11 -7.38 1.28 7.56
N PHE A 12 -8.43 1.83 6.95
CA PHE A 12 -9.59 1.07 6.51
C PHE A 12 -9.19 -0.05 5.54
N THR A 13 -8.35 0.26 4.55
CA THR A 13 -7.85 -0.72 3.56
C THR A 13 -7.01 -1.82 4.20
N LEU A 14 -6.15 -1.47 5.16
CA LEU A 14 -5.38 -2.44 5.93
C LEU A 14 -6.28 -3.32 6.79
N ILE A 15 -7.23 -2.74 7.54
CA ILE A 15 -8.17 -3.51 8.38
C ILE A 15 -8.97 -4.47 7.51
N GLY A 16 -9.42 -4.02 6.32
CA GLY A 16 -10.18 -4.82 5.38
C GLY A 16 -9.41 -6.01 4.77
N SER A 17 -8.07 -6.02 4.84
CA SER A 17 -7.24 -7.08 4.26
C SER A 17 -6.45 -7.90 5.29
N ILE A 18 -6.03 -7.31 6.42
CA ILE A 18 -5.15 -7.95 7.40
C ILE A 18 -5.81 -9.14 8.10
N TRP A 19 -7.14 -9.13 8.26
CA TRP A 19 -7.87 -10.23 8.86
C TRP A 19 -7.76 -11.53 8.03
N LEU A 20 -7.49 -11.43 6.72
CA LEU A 20 -7.27 -12.58 5.85
C LEU A 20 -6.00 -13.35 6.23
N GLU A 21 -4.94 -12.66 6.67
CA GLU A 21 -3.72 -13.29 7.20
C GLU A 21 -4.03 -14.15 8.43
N VAL A 22 -4.88 -13.66 9.32
CA VAL A 22 -5.21 -14.34 10.59
C VAL A 22 -6.20 -15.48 10.36
N PHE A 23 -7.27 -15.23 9.61
CA PHE A 23 -8.36 -16.17 9.43
C PHE A 23 -8.03 -17.27 8.42
N LEU A 24 -7.46 -16.92 7.26
CA LEU A 24 -7.14 -17.87 6.19
C LEU A 24 -5.69 -18.38 6.26
N LYS A 25 -4.86 -17.82 7.16
CA LYS A 25 -3.47 -18.22 7.38
C LYS A 25 -2.61 -18.15 6.11
N VAL A 26 -2.83 -17.12 5.28
CA VAL A 26 -2.15 -16.95 3.98
C VAL A 26 -0.63 -16.76 4.10
N SER A 27 -0.11 -16.48 5.30
CA SER A 27 1.32 -16.49 5.64
C SER A 27 2.15 -15.48 4.82
N VAL A 28 1.52 -14.40 4.36
CA VAL A 28 2.14 -13.32 3.61
C VAL A 28 3.10 -12.56 4.52
N LEU A 29 2.68 -12.26 5.76
CA LEU A 29 3.50 -11.51 6.72
C LEU A 29 4.69 -12.33 7.22
N LYS A 30 4.60 -13.66 7.22
CA LYS A 30 5.74 -14.54 7.50
C LYS A 30 6.84 -14.43 6.43
N ARG A 31 6.49 -13.97 5.23
CA ARG A 31 7.39 -13.81 4.09
C ARG A 31 7.71 -12.34 3.82
N ILE A 32 7.74 -11.50 4.87
CA ILE A 32 7.86 -10.04 4.76
C ILE A 32 9.02 -9.58 3.88
N ARG A 33 10.18 -10.28 3.90
CA ARG A 33 11.32 -9.94 3.04
C ARG A 33 10.97 -9.99 1.56
N ARG A 34 10.25 -11.03 1.11
CA ARG A 34 9.82 -11.17 -0.29
C ARG A 34 8.78 -10.11 -0.66
N VAL A 35 7.83 -9.86 0.25
CA VAL A 35 6.81 -8.83 0.06
C VAL A 35 7.47 -7.46 -0.11
N LEU A 36 8.39 -7.10 0.78
CA LEU A 36 9.13 -5.84 0.68
C LEU A 36 9.99 -5.76 -0.59
N LEU A 37 10.67 -6.84 -0.99
CA LEU A 37 11.43 -6.86 -2.24
C LEU A 37 10.54 -6.74 -3.49
N SER A 38 9.27 -7.15 -3.43
CA SER A 38 8.31 -6.94 -4.52
C SER A 38 7.72 -5.52 -4.54
N ILE A 39 7.50 -4.94 -3.36
CA ILE A 39 6.83 -3.64 -3.22
C ILE A 39 7.83 -2.48 -3.36
N LEU A 40 8.96 -2.52 -2.65
CA LEU A 40 9.85 -1.37 -2.51
C LEU A 40 10.44 -0.87 -3.83
N PRO A 41 10.93 -1.70 -4.77
CA PRO A 41 11.49 -1.19 -6.02
C PRO A 41 10.48 -0.36 -6.82
N VAL A 42 9.25 -0.87 -6.90
CA VAL A 42 8.14 -0.22 -7.60
C VAL A 42 7.67 1.01 -6.82
N GLY A 43 7.48 0.88 -5.51
CA GLY A 43 7.10 1.99 -4.63
C GLY A 43 8.09 3.15 -4.68
N ILE A 44 9.40 2.88 -4.70
CA ILE A 44 10.44 3.90 -4.85
C ILE A 44 10.30 4.63 -6.19
N ALA A 45 10.11 3.89 -7.29
CA ALA A 45 9.94 4.49 -8.61
C ALA A 45 8.72 5.44 -8.65
N PHE A 46 7.60 5.04 -8.06
CA PHE A 46 6.40 5.87 -7.99
C PHE A 46 6.54 7.07 -7.03
N VAL A 47 7.19 6.90 -5.89
CA VAL A 47 7.50 8.03 -4.97
C VAL A 47 8.35 9.09 -5.68
N LEU A 48 9.37 8.67 -6.45
CA LEU A 48 10.21 9.57 -7.22
C LEU A 48 9.41 10.29 -8.32
N TRP A 49 8.52 9.56 -8.99
CA TRP A 49 7.62 10.11 -9.99
C TRP A 49 6.65 11.14 -9.40
N ASP A 50 6.03 10.83 -8.26
CA ASP A 50 5.09 11.72 -7.59
C ASP A 50 5.76 12.99 -7.11
N ARG A 51 6.96 12.86 -6.53
CA ARG A 51 7.81 14.01 -6.21
C ARG A 51 8.06 14.86 -7.45
N PHE A 52 8.48 14.26 -8.55
CA PHE A 52 8.70 14.97 -9.80
C PHE A 52 7.43 15.72 -10.22
N ALA A 53 6.28 15.05 -10.27
CA ALA A 53 5.02 15.64 -10.71
C ALA A 53 4.59 16.84 -9.86
N ILE A 54 4.79 16.77 -8.53
CA ILE A 54 4.45 17.88 -7.62
C ILE A 54 5.44 19.03 -7.76
N THR A 55 6.73 18.75 -7.94
CA THR A 55 7.72 19.82 -8.20
C THR A 55 7.48 20.53 -9.52
N GLN A 56 6.89 19.85 -10.52
CA GLN A 56 6.46 20.45 -11.78
C GLN A 56 5.08 21.13 -11.69
N GLY A 57 4.40 21.05 -10.55
CA GLY A 57 3.08 21.64 -10.36
C GLY A 57 1.96 20.94 -11.13
N HIS A 58 2.18 19.70 -11.61
CA HIS A 58 1.13 18.92 -12.28
C HIS A 58 -0.07 18.69 -11.38
N TRP A 59 0.16 18.50 -10.09
CA TRP A 59 -0.88 18.42 -9.08
C TRP A 59 -0.33 18.74 -7.68
N ARG A 60 -1.23 18.82 -6.69
CA ARG A 60 -0.90 19.16 -5.30
C ARG A 60 -1.78 18.38 -4.33
N PHE A 61 -1.27 18.12 -3.13
CA PHE A 61 -2.06 17.54 -2.05
C PHE A 61 -2.87 18.61 -1.30
N ASP A 62 -4.10 18.28 -0.93
CA ASP A 62 -4.89 19.12 -0.03
C ASP A 62 -4.41 18.96 1.41
N ASN A 63 -3.81 20.03 1.96
CA ASN A 63 -3.32 20.08 3.34
C ASN A 63 -4.44 19.85 4.37
N ALA A 64 -5.70 20.09 4.02
CA ALA A 64 -6.84 19.83 4.89
C ALA A 64 -7.15 18.34 5.04
N GLN A 65 -6.65 17.47 4.15
CA GLN A 65 -6.98 16.03 4.12
C GLN A 65 -5.86 15.11 4.61
N VAL A 66 -4.64 15.65 4.68
CA VAL A 66 -3.44 14.96 5.15
C VAL A 66 -3.07 15.39 6.56
N LEU A 67 -2.25 14.57 7.21
CA LEU A 67 -1.70 14.80 8.52
C LEU A 67 -0.97 16.14 8.53
N PRO A 68 -1.14 16.94 9.59
CA PRO A 68 -0.45 18.21 9.75
C PRO A 68 1.01 17.99 10.19
N LEU A 69 1.74 17.12 9.49
CA LEU A 69 3.15 16.80 9.71
C LEU A 69 4.01 17.44 8.63
N GLU A 70 5.31 17.62 8.91
CA GLU A 70 6.25 18.07 7.90
C GLU A 70 6.34 17.08 6.74
N ARG A 71 6.40 17.63 5.53
CA ARG A 71 6.49 16.85 4.30
C ARG A 71 7.91 16.31 4.14
N ILE A 72 8.03 15.00 4.03
CA ILE A 72 9.29 14.38 3.68
C ILE A 72 9.42 14.52 2.17
N TRP A 73 10.51 15.15 1.69
CA TRP A 73 10.78 15.30 0.26
C TRP A 73 9.63 15.93 -0.56
N GLY A 74 8.80 16.76 0.06
CA GLY A 74 7.65 17.44 -0.58
C GLY A 74 6.34 16.61 -0.56
N LEU A 75 6.39 15.37 -0.10
CA LEU A 75 5.25 14.45 -0.01
C LEU A 75 4.76 14.30 1.44
N PRO A 76 3.44 14.12 1.64
CA PRO A 76 2.90 13.76 2.95
C PRO A 76 3.32 12.32 3.31
N LEU A 77 3.37 12.00 4.60
CA LEU A 77 3.77 10.67 5.09
C LEU A 77 2.86 9.57 4.53
N GLU A 78 1.59 9.88 4.36
CA GLU A 78 0.55 9.00 3.84
C GLU A 78 0.85 8.49 2.44
N GLU A 79 1.55 9.26 1.61
CA GLU A 79 1.89 8.83 0.25
C GLU A 79 2.89 7.66 0.27
N TYR A 80 3.89 7.73 1.15
CA TYR A 80 4.83 6.64 1.35
C TYR A 80 4.15 5.40 1.89
N LEU A 81 3.25 5.59 2.86
CA LEU A 81 2.47 4.50 3.42
C LEU A 81 1.51 3.91 2.37
N PHE A 82 1.00 4.70 1.43
CA PHE A 82 0.09 4.25 0.37
C PHE A 82 0.78 3.24 -0.54
N PHE A 83 2.00 3.57 -0.98
CA PHE A 83 2.84 2.68 -1.79
C PHE A 83 3.28 1.40 -1.06
N ILE A 84 3.05 1.29 0.25
CA ILE A 84 3.30 0.07 1.02
C ILE A 84 2.00 -0.68 1.28
N PHE A 85 0.99 0.00 1.83
CA PHE A 85 -0.23 -0.61 2.34
C PHE A 85 -1.17 -1.09 1.25
N VAL A 86 -1.31 -0.34 0.15
CA VAL A 86 -2.21 -0.74 -0.94
C VAL A 86 -1.68 -1.97 -1.68
N PRO A 87 -0.40 -2.04 -2.08
CA PRO A 87 0.14 -3.28 -2.66
C PRO A 87 0.13 -4.46 -1.68
N LEU A 88 0.38 -4.23 -0.39
CA LEU A 88 0.27 -5.27 0.63
C LEU A 88 -1.16 -5.82 0.72
N ALA A 89 -2.17 -4.96 0.74
CA ALA A 89 -3.57 -5.36 0.76
C ALA A 89 -3.96 -6.17 -0.50
N ALA A 90 -3.44 -5.78 -1.67
CA ALA A 90 -3.63 -6.54 -2.90
C ALA A 90 -3.00 -7.95 -2.82
N ILE A 91 -1.77 -8.06 -2.30
CA ILE A 91 -1.08 -9.35 -2.11
C ILE A 91 -1.82 -10.23 -1.09
N LEU A 92 -2.30 -9.67 0.01
CA LEU A 92 -3.11 -10.40 0.99
C LEU A 92 -4.40 -10.95 0.37
N THR A 93 -5.04 -10.15 -0.48
CA THR A 93 -6.30 -10.51 -1.12
C THR A 93 -6.11 -11.60 -2.17
N ILE A 94 -5.09 -11.50 -3.05
CA ILE A 94 -4.82 -12.53 -4.06
C ILE A 94 -4.47 -13.87 -3.41
N GLU A 95 -3.62 -13.87 -2.38
CA GLU A 95 -3.22 -15.08 -1.66
C GLU A 95 -4.40 -15.69 -0.88
N ALA A 96 -5.31 -14.87 -0.36
CA ALA A 96 -6.57 -15.35 0.23
C ALA A 96 -7.45 -16.07 -0.79
N VAL A 97 -7.60 -15.50 -1.99
CA VAL A 97 -8.37 -16.14 -3.06
C VAL A 97 -7.71 -17.45 -3.48
N ARG A 98 -6.38 -17.51 -3.63
CA ARG A 98 -5.65 -18.77 -3.92
C ARG A 98 -5.86 -19.82 -2.83
N LYS A 99 -5.85 -19.40 -1.56
CA LYS A 99 -6.02 -20.30 -0.42
C LYS A 99 -7.40 -20.95 -0.38
N VAL A 100 -8.44 -20.18 -0.71
CA VAL A 100 -9.83 -20.66 -0.76
C VAL A 100 -10.08 -21.44 -2.06
N ASN A 101 -9.58 -20.94 -3.19
CA ASN A 101 -9.75 -21.53 -4.51
C ASN A 101 -8.45 -22.21 -4.97
N GLY A 102 -8.12 -23.37 -4.40
CA GLY A 102 -6.86 -24.07 -4.66
C GLY A 102 -6.57 -24.47 -6.11
N HIS A 103 -7.58 -24.39 -7.00
CA HIS A 103 -7.43 -24.64 -8.44
C HIS A 103 -7.05 -23.39 -9.24
N TRP A 104 -7.11 -22.21 -8.64
CA TRP A 104 -6.88 -20.95 -9.33
C TRP A 104 -5.38 -20.71 -9.54
N LYS A 105 -4.98 -20.59 -10.80
CA LYS A 105 -3.61 -20.30 -11.22
C LYS A 105 -3.44 -18.81 -11.46
N VAL A 106 -2.43 -18.22 -10.84
CA VAL A 106 -2.10 -16.78 -10.93
C VAL A 106 -0.95 -16.55 -11.94
N GLY A 107 -0.29 -17.62 -12.40
CA GLY A 107 0.72 -17.57 -13.46
C GLY A 107 2.17 -17.52 -12.94
N ASP A 108 2.37 -17.60 -11.63
CA ASP A 108 3.65 -17.61 -10.93
C ASP A 108 4.09 -19.03 -10.51
N GLU A 109 3.34 -20.08 -10.88
CA GLU A 109 3.55 -21.47 -10.44
C GLU A 109 4.69 -22.22 -11.17
N ARG A 110 5.63 -21.52 -11.82
CA ARG A 110 6.71 -22.11 -12.62
C ARG A 110 7.98 -22.40 -11.82
#